data_AF-A0A6H9YGL6-F1
#
_entry.id   AF-A0A6H9YGL6-F1
#
_cell.length_a   1.000
_cell.length_b   1.000
_cell.length_c   1.000
_cell.angle_alpha   90.00
_cell.angle_beta   90.00
_cell.angle_gamma   90.00
#
_symmetry.space_group_name_H-M   'P 1'
#
loop_
_entity.id
_entity.type
_entity.pdbx_description
1 polymer ?
#
loop_
_entity_poly.entity_id
_entity_poly.type
_entity_poly.pdbx_seq_one_letter_code
_entity_poly.pdbx_strand_id
1 'polypeptide(L)'
;MSDPIHDHQDVTHDATETAGIDNGRRKLAGTALGVAAVFTLSSRPVWANQCTISGMMSGNLSAPKGQTCDGCTPGYWKQSQHLDSWAPTGFKTTDKFNTVFGVTQYNKSNGQPYTLLEVLKTLNGSGDPISTNLGFHAVAALLNAGHPNVNFGYTAGELITLFRNNYLSNPEKLKNSLAMLNERGCPLN
;
A
#
# COMPACT_ATOMS: atom_id res chain seq x y z
N MET A 1 -4.99 -28.14 64.04
CA MET A 1 -5.14 -29.54 64.49
C MET A 1 -6.33 -30.09 63.73
N SER A 2 -6.32 -31.16 62.98
CA SER A 2 -5.34 -32.10 62.43
C SER A 2 -6.21 -32.99 61.53
N ASP A 3 -5.74 -33.39 60.35
CA ASP A 3 -6.40 -34.43 59.55
C ASP A 3 -6.52 -35.75 60.33
N PRO A 4 -7.43 -36.64 59.91
CA PRO A 4 -6.93 -37.86 59.25
C PRO A 4 -7.77 -38.37 58.05
N ILE A 5 -7.12 -38.40 56.88
CA ILE A 5 -6.75 -39.55 56.00
C ILE A 5 -7.54 -40.89 56.04
N HIS A 6 -8.00 -41.27 54.82
CA HIS A 6 -8.21 -42.59 54.14
C HIS A 6 -9.33 -43.54 54.65
N ASP A 7 -10.07 -44.28 53.82
CA ASP A 7 -9.67 -45.04 52.61
C ASP A 7 -10.84 -45.30 51.62
N HIS A 8 -10.44 -45.70 50.41
CA HIS A 8 -11.14 -46.01 49.15
C HIS A 8 -12.43 -46.86 49.21
N GLN A 9 -13.34 -46.59 48.25
CA GLN A 9 -13.85 -47.61 47.33
C GLN A 9 -14.43 -47.01 46.03
N ASP A 10 -14.06 -47.66 44.94
CA ASP A 10 -14.35 -47.44 43.51
C ASP A 10 -15.79 -47.77 43.12
N VAL A 11 -16.46 -46.91 42.35
CA VAL A 11 -17.47 -47.30 41.35
C VAL A 11 -17.45 -46.28 40.20
N THR A 12 -17.45 -46.82 38.99
CA THR A 12 -17.24 -46.18 37.69
C THR A 12 -18.52 -45.64 37.03
N HIS A 13 -18.30 -44.61 36.17
CA HIS A 13 -19.10 -44.10 35.04
C HIS A 13 -20.54 -43.62 35.37
N ASP A 14 -21.05 -42.49 34.90
CA ASP A 14 -20.86 -41.77 33.65
C ASP A 14 -21.40 -40.34 33.88
N ALA A 15 -20.66 -39.31 33.49
CA ALA A 15 -21.06 -37.91 33.65
C ALA A 15 -20.91 -37.19 32.31
N THR A 16 -22.05 -36.95 31.66
CA THR A 16 -22.16 -35.93 30.61
C THR A 16 -22.25 -34.56 31.27
N GLU A 17 -21.18 -33.77 31.17
CA GLU A 17 -21.20 -32.33 31.43
C GLU A 17 -20.45 -31.55 30.33
N THR A 18 -21.12 -30.47 29.90
CA THR A 18 -20.62 -29.14 29.52
C THR A 18 -19.38 -28.92 28.64
N ALA A 19 -19.64 -28.18 27.56
CA ALA A 19 -18.90 -27.03 27.01
C ALA A 19 -17.37 -27.02 27.14
N GLY A 20 -16.69 -27.23 26.00
CA GLY A 20 -15.28 -26.90 25.81
C GLY A 20 -15.05 -26.29 24.42
N ILE A 21 -14.51 -25.07 24.40
CA ILE A 21 -13.98 -24.42 23.19
C ILE A 21 -12.80 -25.26 22.69
N ASP A 22 -12.92 -25.85 21.50
CA ASP A 22 -11.87 -26.70 20.92
C ASP A 22 -10.84 -25.85 20.15
N ASN A 23 -9.64 -25.78 20.72
CA ASN A 23 -8.44 -25.29 20.06
C ASN A 23 -7.83 -26.42 19.21
N GLY A 24 -8.49 -26.70 18.09
CA GLY A 24 -8.15 -27.77 17.16
C GLY A 24 -6.85 -27.50 16.40
N ARG A 25 -5.72 -27.87 17.02
CA ARG A 25 -4.45 -28.12 16.32
C ARG A 25 -4.70 -29.25 15.32
N ARG A 26 -4.83 -28.90 14.04
CA ARG A 26 -5.02 -29.82 12.91
C ARG A 26 -3.96 -30.92 12.92
N LYS A 27 -4.30 -32.10 13.44
CA LYS A 27 -3.60 -33.35 13.20
C LYS A 27 -4.29 -34.06 12.04
N LEU A 28 -3.62 -34.08 10.89
CA LEU A 28 -4.06 -34.82 9.70
C LEU A 28 -3.51 -36.25 9.79
N ALA A 29 -4.37 -37.20 10.13
CA ALA A 29 -4.09 -38.62 10.00
C ALA A 29 -5.35 -39.32 9.50
N GLY A 30 -5.22 -40.15 8.46
CA GLY A 30 -6.28 -41.07 8.07
C GLY A 30 -6.51 -41.14 6.56
N THR A 31 -5.91 -42.16 5.96
CA THR A 31 -6.04 -42.63 4.58
C THR A 31 -7.49 -42.83 4.10
N ALA A 32 -7.85 -42.21 2.98
CA ALA A 32 -8.89 -42.70 2.08
C ALA A 32 -8.47 -42.41 0.63
N LEU A 33 -8.35 -43.48 -0.15
CA LEU A 33 -8.07 -43.44 -1.59
C LEU A 33 -9.26 -42.77 -2.30
N GLY A 34 -9.07 -41.55 -2.80
CA GLY A 34 -10.11 -40.84 -3.54
C GLY A 34 -9.64 -39.48 -4.01
N VAL A 35 -9.25 -39.41 -5.28
CA VAL A 35 -8.96 -38.23 -6.12
C VAL A 35 -8.76 -36.92 -5.34
N ALA A 36 -7.51 -36.62 -4.98
CA ALA A 36 -7.14 -35.28 -4.55
C ALA A 36 -7.35 -34.35 -5.75
N ALA A 37 -8.46 -33.59 -5.76
CA ALA A 37 -8.55 -32.42 -6.59
C ALA A 37 -7.42 -31.49 -6.13
N VAL A 38 -6.32 -31.48 -6.89
CA VAL A 38 -5.27 -30.49 -6.73
C VAL A 38 -5.91 -29.17 -7.14
N PHE A 39 -6.45 -28.45 -6.16
CA PHE A 39 -6.79 -27.05 -6.32
C PHE A 39 -5.46 -26.31 -6.47
N THR A 40 -4.94 -26.24 -7.70
CA THR A 40 -3.92 -25.26 -8.04
C THR A 40 -4.61 -23.91 -7.99
N LEU A 41 -4.75 -23.33 -6.81
CA LEU A 41 -4.94 -21.90 -6.71
C LEU A 41 -3.64 -21.33 -7.27
N SER A 42 -3.68 -20.85 -8.51
CA SER A 42 -2.63 -19.99 -9.06
C SER A 42 -2.71 -18.66 -8.31
N SER A 43 -2.42 -18.69 -7.02
CA SER A 43 -2.16 -17.50 -6.25
C SER A 43 -0.89 -16.94 -6.86
N ARG A 44 -1.05 -15.97 -7.77
CA ARG A 44 0.03 -15.04 -8.07
C ARG A 44 0.48 -14.53 -6.71
N PRO A 45 1.68 -14.89 -6.23
CA PRO A 45 2.10 -14.44 -4.93
C PRO A 45 2.09 -12.91 -5.01
N VAL A 46 1.31 -12.26 -4.13
CA VAL A 46 1.49 -10.83 -3.89
C VAL A 46 2.85 -10.76 -3.24
N TRP A 47 3.90 -10.63 -4.06
CA TRP A 47 5.20 -10.25 -3.56
C TRP A 47 4.93 -8.95 -2.83
N ALA A 48 5.01 -8.98 -1.50
CA ALA A 48 4.90 -7.78 -0.70
C ALA A 48 5.99 -6.85 -1.23
N ASN A 49 5.58 -5.84 -2.02
CA ASN A 49 6.54 -4.99 -2.68
C ASN A 49 7.27 -4.21 -1.58
N GLN A 50 8.56 -4.51 -1.43
CA GLN A 50 9.40 -3.97 -0.36
C GLN A 50 9.50 -2.44 -0.44
N CYS A 51 9.17 -1.87 -1.60
CA CYS A 51 9.18 -0.44 -1.85
C CYS A 51 7.91 0.29 -1.40
N THR A 52 6.88 -0.43 -0.93
CA THR A 52 5.74 0.23 -0.25
C THR A 52 6.14 0.70 1.16
N ILE A 53 5.37 1.63 1.72
CA ILE A 53 5.55 2.11 3.11
C ILE A 53 5.46 0.94 4.12
N SER A 54 4.55 0.00 3.89
CA SER A 54 4.40 -1.18 4.75
C SER A 54 5.48 -2.23 4.47
N GLY A 55 5.90 -2.37 3.21
CA GLY A 55 6.98 -3.28 2.80
C GLY A 55 8.31 -2.93 3.44
N MET A 56 8.67 -1.64 3.48
CA MET A 56 9.92 -1.18 4.10
C MET A 56 9.90 -1.36 5.63
N MET A 57 8.74 -1.28 6.29
CA MET A 57 8.62 -1.54 7.73
C MET A 57 8.71 -3.04 8.05
N SER A 58 8.25 -3.90 7.14
CA SER A 58 8.16 -5.35 7.35
C SER A 58 9.47 -6.10 7.07
N GLY A 59 10.50 -5.45 6.50
CA GLY A 59 11.87 -5.95 6.32
C GLY A 59 12.02 -7.46 6.12
N ASN A 60 11.96 -7.95 4.87
CA ASN A 60 12.29 -9.35 4.59
C ASN A 60 13.82 -9.54 4.56
N LEU A 61 14.40 -9.95 5.68
CA LEU A 61 15.84 -10.15 5.86
C LEU A 61 16.43 -11.32 5.03
N SER A 62 15.58 -12.10 4.36
CA SER A 62 16.00 -13.31 3.61
C SER A 62 16.16 -13.10 2.10
N ALA A 63 15.93 -11.89 1.56
CA ALA A 63 16.06 -11.63 0.13
C ALA A 63 17.53 -11.31 -0.24
N PRO A 64 18.21 -12.16 -1.03
CA PRO A 64 19.58 -11.91 -1.46
C PRO A 64 19.55 -10.85 -2.57
N LYS A 65 20.16 -9.68 -2.30
CA LYS A 65 20.07 -8.40 -3.04
C LYS A 65 18.77 -7.66 -2.76
N GLY A 66 18.82 -6.72 -1.82
CA GLY A 66 17.69 -5.84 -1.50
C GLY A 66 17.17 -5.16 -2.76
N GLN A 67 15.85 -5.23 -2.98
CA GLN A 67 15.22 -4.58 -4.11
C GLN A 67 15.49 -3.06 -4.02
N THR A 68 16.13 -2.48 -5.03
CA THR A 68 16.37 -1.04 -5.09
C THR A 68 15.07 -0.34 -5.42
N CYS A 69 14.62 0.52 -4.52
CA CYS A 69 13.41 1.31 -4.71
C CYS A 69 13.75 2.65 -5.35
N ASP A 70 12.95 3.06 -6.31
CA ASP A 70 13.19 4.27 -7.08
C ASP A 70 12.10 5.32 -6.83
N GLY A 71 12.42 6.57 -7.14
CA GLY A 71 11.48 7.69 -7.06
C GLY A 71 12.08 8.95 -7.68
N CYS A 72 11.39 9.49 -8.69
CA CYS A 72 11.70 10.78 -9.26
C CYS A 72 10.92 11.88 -8.53
N THR A 73 11.63 12.96 -8.17
CA THR A 73 11.03 14.05 -7.41
C THR A 73 9.97 14.79 -8.24
N PRO A 74 9.02 15.50 -7.61
CA PRO A 74 8.14 16.41 -8.35
C PRO A 74 8.90 17.45 -9.19
N GLY A 75 10.11 17.82 -8.74
CA GLY A 75 11.01 18.72 -9.44
C GLY A 75 11.51 18.18 -10.78
N TYR A 76 11.67 16.86 -10.93
CA TYR A 76 11.97 16.19 -12.20
C TYR A 76 10.76 16.29 -13.14
N TRP A 77 9.60 15.81 -12.68
CA TRP A 77 8.39 15.67 -13.49
C TRP A 77 7.81 16.98 -14.06
N LYS A 78 8.12 18.13 -13.45
CA LYS A 78 7.60 19.43 -13.88
C LYS A 78 8.42 20.10 -14.99
N GLN A 79 9.66 19.67 -15.20
CA GLN A 79 10.57 20.35 -16.12
C GLN A 79 10.23 20.01 -17.57
N SER A 80 10.35 21.01 -18.44
CA SER A 80 10.00 20.87 -19.85
C SER A 80 10.82 19.78 -20.56
N GLN A 81 12.09 19.58 -20.19
CA GLN A 81 12.95 18.56 -20.79
C GLN A 81 12.62 17.11 -20.40
N HIS A 82 11.78 16.89 -19.39
CA HIS A 82 11.38 15.54 -18.94
C HIS A 82 9.90 15.24 -19.23
N LEU A 83 9.23 16.06 -20.06
CA LEU A 83 7.82 15.84 -20.39
C LEU A 83 7.60 14.62 -21.30
N ASP A 84 8.63 14.15 -21.99
CA ASP A 84 8.64 12.89 -22.74
C ASP A 84 8.54 11.66 -21.82
N SER A 85 9.12 11.73 -20.62
CA SER A 85 8.98 10.69 -19.57
C SER A 85 7.55 10.49 -19.08
N TRP A 86 6.60 11.37 -19.42
CA TRP A 86 5.18 11.18 -19.08
C TRP A 86 4.51 10.11 -19.94
N ALA A 87 4.88 9.99 -21.21
CA ALA A 87 4.17 9.12 -22.15
C ALA A 87 4.13 7.64 -21.68
N PRO A 88 5.22 7.04 -21.17
CA PRO A 88 5.20 5.68 -20.65
C PRO A 88 4.35 5.49 -19.39
N THR A 89 4.01 6.56 -18.66
CA THR A 89 3.17 6.47 -17.45
C THR A 89 1.69 6.24 -17.75
N GLY A 90 1.26 6.51 -18.99
CA GLY A 90 -0.15 6.52 -19.39
C GLY A 90 -0.92 7.80 -19.01
N PHE A 91 -0.30 8.74 -18.29
CA PHE A 91 -0.90 10.02 -17.93
C PHE A 91 -0.44 11.16 -18.84
N LYS A 92 -1.31 12.15 -19.02
CA LYS A 92 -1.03 13.35 -19.80
C LYS A 92 -0.91 14.57 -18.89
N THR A 93 -0.08 15.52 -19.31
CA THR A 93 0.10 16.82 -18.63
C THR A 93 -1.21 17.61 -18.49
N THR A 94 -2.17 17.35 -19.39
CA THR A 94 -3.48 17.99 -19.45
C THR A 94 -4.57 17.29 -18.64
N ASP A 95 -4.31 16.09 -18.12
CA ASP A 95 -5.28 15.35 -17.32
C ASP A 95 -5.63 16.14 -16.07
N LYS A 96 -6.90 16.07 -15.66
CA LYS A 96 -7.40 16.87 -14.54
C LYS A 96 -7.16 16.15 -13.22
N PHE A 97 -6.55 16.84 -12.26
CA PHE A 97 -6.22 16.26 -10.95
C PHE A 97 -7.44 15.67 -10.27
N ASN A 98 -8.53 16.45 -10.20
CA ASN A 98 -9.80 16.03 -9.63
C ASN A 98 -10.35 14.75 -10.27
N THR A 99 -10.26 14.61 -11.60
CA THR A 99 -10.72 13.42 -12.33
C THR A 99 -9.85 12.21 -12.05
N VAL A 100 -8.52 12.36 -12.10
CA VAL A 100 -7.56 11.27 -11.92
C VAL A 100 -7.60 10.73 -10.48
N PHE A 101 -7.63 11.62 -9.50
CA PHE A 101 -7.64 11.25 -8.07
C PHE A 101 -9.04 11.03 -7.51
N GLY A 102 -10.11 11.33 -8.27
CA GLY A 102 -11.49 11.20 -7.80
C GLY A 102 -11.82 12.13 -6.62
N VAL A 103 -11.38 13.39 -6.70
CA VAL A 103 -11.57 14.44 -5.68
C VAL A 103 -12.10 15.72 -6.32
N THR A 104 -12.41 16.76 -5.53
CA THR A 104 -13.05 17.99 -6.04
C THR A 104 -12.38 19.30 -5.61
N GLN A 105 -11.36 19.25 -4.76
CA GLN A 105 -10.78 20.43 -4.10
C GLN A 105 -9.72 21.16 -4.95
N TYR A 106 -9.18 20.54 -5.98
CA TYR A 106 -8.12 21.13 -6.81
C TYR A 106 -8.69 21.95 -7.96
N ASN A 107 -9.29 23.10 -7.62
CA ASN A 107 -9.80 24.09 -8.57
C ASN A 107 -9.03 25.42 -8.49
N LYS A 108 -8.88 26.05 -9.65
CA LYS A 108 -8.40 27.44 -9.80
C LYS A 108 -9.45 28.42 -9.30
N SER A 109 -9.04 29.68 -9.10
CA SER A 109 -9.94 30.77 -8.71
C SER A 109 -11.09 31.02 -9.68
N ASN A 110 -10.93 30.66 -10.96
CA ASN A 110 -11.97 30.72 -11.99
C ASN A 110 -12.89 29.48 -12.03
N GLY A 111 -12.80 28.59 -11.04
CA GLY A 111 -13.62 27.38 -10.91
C GLY A 111 -13.18 26.20 -11.79
N GLN A 112 -12.16 26.36 -12.64
CA GLN A 112 -11.66 25.27 -13.49
C GLN A 112 -10.72 24.35 -12.72
N PRO A 113 -10.78 23.01 -12.92
CA PRO A 113 -9.87 22.08 -12.26
C PRO A 113 -8.42 22.28 -12.73
N TYR A 114 -7.46 22.12 -11.83
CA TYR A 114 -6.05 22.08 -12.19
C TYR A 114 -5.73 20.83 -13.02
N THR A 115 -4.84 20.96 -14.01
CA THR A 115 -4.22 19.80 -14.65
C THR A 115 -3.10 19.22 -13.79
N LEU A 116 -2.67 17.98 -14.05
CA LEU A 116 -1.55 17.36 -13.36
C LEU A 116 -0.26 18.21 -13.48
N LEU A 117 0.03 18.75 -14.67
CA LEU A 117 1.20 19.62 -14.85
C LEU A 117 1.04 20.99 -14.16
N GLU A 118 -0.17 21.55 -14.16
CA GLU A 118 -0.43 22.80 -13.43
C GLU A 118 -0.21 22.61 -11.93
N VAL A 119 -0.68 21.50 -11.34
CA VAL A 119 -0.43 21.17 -9.93
C VAL A 119 1.09 21.14 -9.64
N LEU A 120 1.86 20.48 -10.49
CA LEU A 120 3.33 20.42 -10.36
C LEU A 120 4.02 21.78 -10.50
N LYS A 121 3.48 22.71 -11.29
CA LYS A 121 4.10 24.01 -11.55
C LYS A 121 3.65 25.11 -10.59
N THR A 122 2.42 25.04 -10.10
CA THR A 122 1.76 26.18 -9.43
C THR A 122 1.43 25.91 -7.95
N LEU A 123 1.27 24.66 -7.54
CA LEU A 123 0.85 24.30 -6.19
C LEU A 123 2.03 23.80 -5.33
N ASN A 124 3.24 24.32 -5.59
CA ASN A 124 4.36 24.16 -4.68
C ASN A 124 4.27 25.19 -3.54
N GLY A 125 4.76 24.84 -2.37
CA GLY A 125 4.62 25.62 -1.15
C GLY A 125 3.18 25.62 -0.59
N SER A 126 2.76 26.78 -0.08
CA SER A 126 1.48 26.98 0.62
C SER A 126 0.27 27.17 -0.30
N GLY A 127 0.44 27.07 -1.62
CA GLY A 127 -0.65 27.23 -2.59
C GLY A 127 -1.57 26.00 -2.71
N ASP A 128 -1.22 24.86 -2.12
CA ASP A 128 -2.02 23.64 -2.18
C ASP A 128 -3.34 23.80 -1.39
N PRO A 129 -4.50 23.42 -1.98
CA PRO A 129 -5.82 23.63 -1.35
C PRO A 129 -6.09 22.73 -0.14
N ILE A 130 -5.30 21.67 0.06
CA ILE A 130 -5.51 20.70 1.15
C ILE A 130 -4.39 20.82 2.19
N SER A 131 -3.14 20.73 1.75
CA SER A 131 -1.97 20.81 2.62
C SER A 131 -0.72 21.10 1.82
N THR A 132 0.15 21.94 2.36
CA THR A 132 1.41 22.37 1.75
C THR A 132 2.12 21.23 1.01
N ASN A 133 2.28 21.39 -0.31
CA ASN A 133 2.90 20.44 -1.25
C ASN A 133 2.21 19.07 -1.44
N LEU A 134 1.02 18.82 -0.90
CA LEU A 134 0.40 17.48 -0.99
C LEU A 134 0.12 17.05 -2.43
N GLY A 135 -0.60 17.86 -3.20
CA GLY A 135 -0.91 17.61 -4.61
C GLY A 135 0.36 17.52 -5.46
N PHE A 136 1.33 18.40 -5.18
CA PHE A 136 2.64 18.40 -5.83
C PHE A 136 3.38 17.04 -5.67
N HIS A 137 3.43 16.48 -4.45
CA HIS A 137 4.00 15.15 -4.21
C HIS A 137 3.09 14.00 -4.70
N ALA A 138 1.77 14.19 -4.70
CA ALA A 138 0.83 13.19 -5.20
C ALA A 138 0.95 12.96 -6.71
N VAL A 139 1.07 14.03 -7.50
CA VAL A 139 1.29 13.88 -8.95
C VAL A 139 2.61 13.16 -9.23
N ALA A 140 3.70 13.52 -8.55
CA ALA A 140 4.97 12.83 -8.73
C ALA A 140 4.90 11.33 -8.37
N ALA A 141 4.23 11.01 -7.26
CA ALA A 141 4.04 9.63 -6.84
C ALA A 141 3.20 8.83 -7.84
N LEU A 142 2.17 9.45 -8.43
CA LEU A 142 1.37 8.84 -9.48
C LEU A 142 2.20 8.53 -10.73
N LEU A 143 3.02 9.48 -11.18
CA LEU A 143 3.87 9.31 -12.36
C LEU A 143 4.96 8.26 -12.12
N ASN A 144 5.59 8.26 -10.95
CA ASN A 144 6.52 7.21 -10.54
C ASN A 144 5.84 5.82 -10.53
N ALA A 145 4.64 5.72 -9.96
CA ALA A 145 3.86 4.48 -9.91
C ALA A 145 3.37 3.99 -11.29
N GLY A 146 3.23 4.90 -12.25
CA GLY A 146 2.82 4.59 -13.62
C GLY A 146 3.98 4.28 -14.55
N HIS A 147 5.21 4.71 -14.24
CA HIS A 147 6.34 4.58 -15.15
C HIS A 147 6.95 3.16 -15.13
N PRO A 148 7.10 2.47 -16.27
CA PRO A 148 7.56 1.07 -16.31
C PRO A 148 8.99 0.87 -15.81
N ASN A 149 9.82 1.92 -15.87
CA ASN A 149 11.23 1.89 -15.44
C ASN A 149 11.47 2.53 -14.07
N VAL A 150 10.43 2.81 -13.28
CA VAL A 150 10.58 3.34 -11.91
C VAL A 150 10.03 2.31 -10.94
N ASN A 151 10.88 1.65 -10.16
CA ASN A 151 10.43 0.70 -9.15
C ASN A 151 9.91 1.42 -7.88
N PHE A 152 8.74 2.06 -8.01
CA PHE A 152 8.20 2.95 -6.98
C PHE A 152 7.61 2.22 -5.76
N GLY A 153 7.15 0.98 -5.95
CA GLY A 153 6.51 0.20 -4.88
C GLY A 153 4.99 0.12 -4.97
N TYR A 154 4.37 1.05 -5.67
CA TYR A 154 2.92 1.13 -5.84
C TYR A 154 2.55 1.09 -7.30
N THR A 155 1.39 0.51 -7.61
CA THR A 155 0.67 0.79 -8.85
C THR A 155 -0.02 2.15 -8.77
N ALA A 156 -0.30 2.76 -9.93
CA ALA A 156 -1.04 4.01 -10.00
C ALA A 156 -2.41 3.94 -9.28
N GLY A 157 -3.13 2.81 -9.41
CA GLY A 157 -4.43 2.60 -8.76
C GLY A 157 -4.35 2.49 -7.23
N GLU A 158 -3.33 1.81 -6.70
CA GLU A 158 -3.06 1.76 -5.26
C GLU A 158 -2.71 3.13 -4.71
N LEU A 159 -1.91 3.91 -5.45
CA LEU A 159 -1.55 5.28 -5.07
C LEU A 159 -2.78 6.21 -5.05
N ILE A 160 -3.63 6.16 -6.07
CA ILE A 160 -4.89 6.93 -6.09
C ILE A 160 -5.78 6.55 -4.89
N THR A 161 -5.85 5.26 -4.55
CA THR A 161 -6.63 4.79 -3.39
C THR A 161 -6.02 5.25 -2.07
N LEU A 162 -4.69 5.16 -1.93
CA LEU A 162 -3.95 5.67 -0.78
C LEU A 162 -4.22 7.18 -0.58
N PHE A 163 -4.20 7.94 -1.66
CA PHE A 163 -4.50 9.38 -1.64
C PHE A 163 -5.92 9.65 -1.15
N ARG A 164 -6.94 9.06 -1.81
CA ARG A 164 -8.35 9.27 -1.47
C ARG A 164 -8.68 8.92 -0.02
N ASN A 165 -8.04 7.88 0.52
CA ASN A 165 -8.28 7.43 1.88
C ASN A 165 -7.68 8.35 2.95
N ASN A 166 -6.74 9.23 2.60
CA ASN A 166 -5.95 9.98 3.59
C ASN A 166 -5.89 11.49 3.37
N TYR A 167 -6.23 12.01 2.19
CA TYR A 167 -6.01 13.43 1.86
C TYR A 167 -6.82 14.40 2.73
N LEU A 168 -7.97 13.99 3.30
CA LEU A 168 -8.71 14.85 4.25
C LEU A 168 -8.42 14.51 5.72
N SER A 169 -8.14 13.25 6.03
CA SER A 169 -7.99 12.82 7.42
C SER A 169 -6.56 13.00 7.95
N ASN A 170 -5.55 12.79 7.11
CA ASN A 170 -4.13 12.82 7.47
C ASN A 170 -3.27 13.45 6.36
N PRO A 171 -3.60 14.64 5.82
CA PRO A 171 -2.94 15.18 4.62
C PRO A 171 -1.43 15.39 4.78
N GLU A 172 -0.99 15.89 5.93
CA GLU A 172 0.44 16.15 6.16
C GLU A 172 1.24 14.84 6.23
N LYS A 173 0.71 13.84 6.94
CA LYS A 173 1.34 12.50 7.03
C LYS A 173 1.38 11.82 5.66
N LEU A 174 0.31 11.94 4.88
CA LEU A 174 0.27 11.46 3.50
C LEU A 174 1.36 12.16 2.68
N LYS A 175 1.42 13.49 2.70
CA LYS A 175 2.45 14.27 1.99
C LYS A 175 3.85 13.84 2.38
N ASN A 176 4.15 13.69 3.67
CA ASN A 176 5.47 13.28 4.15
C ASN A 176 5.84 11.88 3.65
N SER A 177 4.88 10.96 3.63
CA SER A 177 5.09 9.62 3.09
C SER A 177 5.39 9.69 1.59
N LEU A 178 4.59 10.42 0.82
CA LEU A 178 4.81 10.58 -0.62
C LEU A 178 6.14 11.27 -0.93
N ALA A 179 6.56 12.27 -0.15
CA ALA A 179 7.86 12.91 -0.28
C ALA A 179 8.99 11.88 -0.11
N MET A 180 8.96 11.09 0.96
CA MET A 180 9.93 10.01 1.20
C MET A 180 10.01 9.02 0.03
N LEU A 181 8.88 8.62 -0.56
CA LEU A 181 8.87 7.71 -1.71
C LEU A 181 9.48 8.36 -2.96
N ASN A 182 9.16 9.62 -3.21
CA ASN A 182 9.60 10.36 -4.41
C ASN A 182 11.08 10.76 -4.37
N GLU A 183 11.74 10.67 -3.21
CA GLU A 183 13.13 11.12 -3.00
C GLU A 183 14.15 9.95 -2.96
N ARG A 184 13.77 8.78 -3.45
CA ARG A 184 14.60 7.55 -3.41
C ARG A 184 15.71 7.47 -4.47
N GLY A 185 15.68 8.36 -5.45
CA GLY A 185 16.62 8.37 -6.58
C GLY A 185 15.88 8.10 -7.89
N CYS A 186 16.13 8.93 -8.90
CA CYS A 186 15.44 8.85 -10.18
C CYS A 186 16.29 8.03 -11.17
N PRO A 187 15.78 6.92 -11.73
CA PRO A 187 16.48 6.11 -12.72
C PRO A 187 16.33 6.66 -14.15
N LEU A 188 15.57 7.73 -14.31
CA LEU A 188 15.26 8.36 -15.59
C LEU A 188 16.25 9.50 -15.85
N ASN A 189 16.57 9.73 -17.14
CA ASN A 189 17.51 10.75 -17.59
C ASN A 189 16.85 12.14 -17.71
#